data_AF-A0A2D6QB66-F1
#
_entry.id   AF-A0A2D6QB66-F1
#
_cell.length_a   1.000
_cell.length_b   1.000
_cell.length_c   1.000
_cell.angle_alpha   90.00
_cell.angle_beta   90.00
_cell.angle_gamma   90.00
#
_symmetry.space_group_name_H-M   'P 1'
#
loop_
_entity.id
_entity.type
_entity.pdbx_description
1 polymer ?
#
loop_
_entity_poly.entity_id
_entity_poly.type
_entity_poly.pdbx_seq_one_letter_code
_entity_poly.pdbx_strand_id
1 'polypeptide(L)'
;GYWHDTGRIHQRSNMGLPDQGVWLDAFSNRMMGCHLQDATKDQSELPPGQGEVDFQLVSEYVPREAARVVEVHPRHGRAEVLLAVQYLLDRGF
;
A
#
# COMPACT_ATOMS: atom_id res chain seq x y z
N GLY A 1 8.13 16.49 -1.37
CA GLY A 1 7.68 15.19 -1.89
C GLY A 1 6.50 14.68 -1.08
N TYR A 2 5.89 13.61 -1.56
CA TYR A 2 4.80 12.89 -0.94
C TYR A 2 5.24 11.44 -0.66
N TRP A 3 4.86 10.89 0.49
CA TRP A 3 5.06 9.48 0.81
C TRP A 3 3.71 8.84 1.07
N HIS A 4 3.36 7.83 0.29
CA HIS A 4 2.06 7.19 0.34
C HIS A 4 2.11 5.94 1.24
N ASP A 5 1.22 5.85 2.22
CA ASP A 5 1.13 4.69 3.11
C ASP A 5 -0.22 4.00 2.88
N THR A 6 -0.18 2.86 2.19
CA THR A 6 -1.39 2.21 1.70
C THR A 6 -2.28 1.72 2.85
N GLY A 7 -1.70 1.09 3.87
CA GLY A 7 -2.48 0.54 4.98
C GLY A 7 -3.05 1.61 5.90
N ARG A 8 -2.28 2.68 6.18
CA ARG A 8 -2.77 3.79 7.02
C ARG A 8 -3.89 4.57 6.34
N ILE A 9 -3.81 4.78 5.03
CA ILE A 9 -4.88 5.44 4.28
C ILE A 9 -6.14 4.57 4.29
N HIS A 10 -6.04 3.27 4.06
CA HIS A 10 -7.19 2.35 4.12
C HIS A 10 -7.89 2.36 5.48
N GLN A 11 -7.14 2.28 6.58
CA GLN A 11 -7.73 2.35 7.92
C GLN A 11 -8.41 3.68 8.18
N ARG A 12 -7.81 4.78 7.73
CA ARG A 12 -8.37 6.13 7.88
C ARG A 12 -9.64 6.30 7.05
N SER A 13 -9.69 5.75 5.84
CA SER A 13 -10.89 5.83 5.00
C SER A 13 -12.06 5.07 5.61
N ASN A 14 -11.79 3.94 6.28
CA ASN A 14 -12.79 3.23 7.09
C ASN A 14 -13.33 4.06 8.29
N MET A 15 -12.67 5.17 8.65
CA MET A 15 -13.12 6.13 9.66
C MET A 15 -13.76 7.39 9.05
N GLY A 16 -14.03 7.40 7.74
CA GLY A 16 -14.66 8.52 7.03
C GLY A 16 -13.69 9.58 6.51
N LEU A 17 -12.38 9.32 6.54
CA LEU A 17 -11.40 10.19 5.87
C LEU A 17 -11.32 9.84 4.36
N PRO A 18 -10.69 10.71 3.54
CA PRO A 18 -10.53 10.42 2.12
C PRO A 18 -9.75 9.12 1.86
N ASP A 19 -10.17 8.39 0.82
CA ASP A 19 -9.61 7.11 0.41
C ASP A 19 -8.30 7.25 -0.41
N GLN A 20 -7.76 6.11 -0.84
CA GLN A 20 -6.54 6.03 -1.65
C GLN A 20 -6.62 6.96 -2.86
N GLY A 21 -7.70 6.86 -3.64
CA GLY A 21 -7.87 7.57 -4.90
C GLY A 21 -7.78 9.08 -4.71
N VAL A 22 -8.46 9.62 -3.69
CA VAL A 22 -8.42 11.07 -3.39
C VAL A 22 -7.00 11.55 -3.10
N TRP A 23 -6.23 10.81 -2.29
CA TRP A 23 -4.86 11.19 -1.97
C TRP A 23 -3.91 11.00 -3.17
N LEU A 24 -4.10 9.94 -3.95
CA LEU A 24 -3.29 9.62 -5.12
C LEU A 24 -3.50 10.65 -6.24
N ASP A 25 -4.74 11.03 -6.54
CA ASP A 25 -5.07 12.09 -7.49
C ASP A 25 -4.40 13.42 -7.12
N ALA A 26 -4.41 13.76 -5.83
CA ALA A 26 -3.90 15.04 -5.35
C ALA A 26 -2.37 15.11 -5.29
N PHE A 27 -1.67 14.00 -5.05
CA PHE A 27 -0.25 14.03 -4.67
C PHE A 27 0.68 13.04 -5.39
N SER A 28 0.17 12.14 -6.23
CA SER A 28 0.99 11.15 -6.97
C SER A 28 2.10 11.79 -7.81
N ASN A 29 1.83 12.95 -8.43
CA ASN A 29 2.78 13.72 -9.22
C ASN A 29 4.02 14.21 -8.44
N ARG A 30 3.99 14.17 -7.10
CA ARG A 30 5.12 14.55 -6.22
C ARG A 30 5.55 13.39 -5.33
N MET A 31 5.07 12.18 -5.60
CA MET A 31 5.37 10.98 -4.82
C MET A 31 6.86 10.65 -4.93
N MET A 32 7.51 10.50 -3.78
CA MET A 32 8.90 10.07 -3.69
C MET A 32 9.01 8.59 -3.31
N GLY A 33 7.96 8.02 -2.72
CA GLY A 33 7.89 6.60 -2.40
C GLY A 33 6.58 6.22 -1.74
N CYS A 34 6.44 4.92 -1.50
CA CYS A 34 5.31 4.34 -0.82
C CYS A 34 5.73 3.21 0.13
N HIS A 35 5.00 3.12 1.25
CA HIS A 35 4.94 1.91 2.05
C HIS A 35 3.79 1.04 1.54
N LEU A 36 4.15 -0.17 1.12
CA LEU A 36 3.26 -1.20 0.64
C LEU A 36 2.97 -2.13 1.79
N GLN A 37 1.86 -1.86 2.44
CA GLN A 37 1.33 -2.64 3.55
C GLN A 37 -0.17 -2.81 3.34
N ASP A 38 -0.66 -4.03 3.52
CA ASP A 38 -2.08 -4.29 3.49
C ASP A 38 -2.73 -3.94 4.83
N ALA A 39 -4.04 -3.76 4.81
CA ALA A 39 -4.81 -3.49 5.99
C ALA A 39 -6.24 -3.97 5.82
N THR A 40 -6.88 -4.26 6.95
CA THR A 40 -8.33 -4.34 7.07
C THR A 40 -8.81 -3.16 7.90
N LYS A 41 -10.12 -3.09 8.18
CA LYS A 41 -10.66 -2.12 9.14
C LYS A 41 -9.94 -2.13 10.50
N ASP A 42 -9.57 -3.31 11.00
CA ASP A 42 -9.12 -3.48 12.39
C ASP A 42 -7.62 -3.82 12.51
N GLN A 43 -6.95 -4.14 11.39
CA GLN A 43 -5.55 -4.53 11.39
C GLN A 43 -4.76 -3.79 10.31
N SER A 44 -3.54 -3.40 10.63
CA SER A 44 -2.57 -2.78 9.72
C SER A 44 -1.28 -3.59 9.66
N GLU A 45 -0.36 -3.16 8.80
CA GLU A 45 0.95 -3.77 8.61
C GLU A 45 0.85 -5.25 8.20
N LEU A 46 -0.25 -5.60 7.51
CA LEU A 46 -0.47 -6.93 6.96
C LEU A 46 0.35 -7.10 5.67
N PRO A 47 0.78 -8.32 5.33
CA PRO A 47 1.40 -8.60 4.05
C PRO A 47 0.42 -8.29 2.90
N PRO A 48 0.83 -7.53 1.86
CA PRO A 48 0.06 -7.34 0.63
C PRO A 48 -0.62 -8.61 0.12
N GLY A 49 -1.93 -8.52 -0.11
CA GLY A 49 -2.79 -9.64 -0.52
C GLY A 49 -3.49 -10.38 0.63
N GLN A 50 -3.29 -9.95 1.87
CA GLN A 50 -3.98 -10.49 3.05
C GLN A 50 -5.01 -9.55 3.68
N GLY A 51 -5.20 -8.37 3.11
CA GLY A 51 -6.19 -7.39 3.55
C GLY A 51 -7.09 -6.95 2.41
N GLU A 52 -7.44 -5.68 2.43
CA GLU A 52 -8.49 -5.08 1.61
C GLU A 52 -8.00 -3.89 0.79
N VAL A 53 -6.69 -3.58 0.85
CA VAL A 53 -6.11 -2.50 0.04
C VAL A 53 -6.20 -2.87 -1.45
N ASP A 54 -6.74 -1.95 -2.25
CA ASP A 54 -6.73 -2.08 -3.71
C ASP A 54 -5.34 -1.71 -4.29
N PHE A 55 -4.44 -2.69 -4.31
CA PHE A 55 -3.11 -2.51 -4.89
C PHE A 55 -3.12 -2.37 -6.42
N GLN A 56 -4.19 -2.79 -7.11
CA GLN A 56 -4.31 -2.53 -8.55
C GLN A 56 -4.44 -1.03 -8.77
N LEU A 57 -5.37 -0.37 -8.07
CA LEU A 57 -5.50 1.08 -8.08
C LEU A 57 -4.17 1.76 -7.71
N VAL A 58 -3.54 1.38 -6.60
CA VAL A 58 -2.29 2.02 -6.16
C VAL A 58 -1.19 1.91 -7.23
N SER A 59 -1.05 0.74 -7.87
CA SER A 59 -0.02 0.51 -8.90
C SER A 59 -0.11 1.50 -10.07
N GLU A 60 -1.31 1.91 -10.44
CA GLU A 60 -1.58 2.81 -11.57
C GLU A 60 -1.11 4.24 -11.30
N TYR A 61 -0.94 4.61 -10.03
CA TYR A 61 -0.55 5.95 -9.61
C TYR A 61 0.91 6.06 -9.13
N VAL A 62 1.57 4.95 -8.82
CA VAL A 62 2.94 4.97 -8.28
C VAL A 62 3.94 5.27 -9.41
N PRO A 63 4.67 6.41 -9.36
CA PRO A 63 5.64 6.75 -10.41
C PRO A 63 6.76 5.71 -10.51
N ARG A 64 7.35 5.59 -11.69
CA ARG A 64 8.44 4.63 -11.93
C ARG A 64 9.62 4.88 -10.98
N GLU A 65 9.93 6.14 -10.73
CA GLU A 65 11.06 6.62 -9.92
C GLU A 65 10.79 6.57 -8.42
N ALA A 66 9.53 6.37 -8.00
CA ALA A 66 9.18 6.34 -6.58
C ALA A 66 9.71 5.07 -5.91
N ALA A 67 10.23 5.21 -4.68
CA ALA A 67 10.66 4.07 -3.89
C ALA A 67 9.46 3.21 -3.49
N ARG A 68 9.59 1.88 -3.58
CA ARG A 68 8.57 0.91 -3.17
C ARG A 68 9.13 0.11 -2.00
N VAL A 69 8.53 0.23 -0.82
CA VAL A 69 9.01 -0.43 0.40
C VAL A 69 7.90 -1.30 0.95
N VAL A 70 8.14 -2.62 1.02
CA VAL A 70 7.24 -3.54 1.73
C VAL A 70 7.47 -3.35 3.23
N GLU A 71 6.45 -2.83 3.93
CA GLU A 71 6.48 -2.59 5.37
C GLU A 71 5.43 -3.48 6.04
N VAL A 72 5.86 -4.52 6.75
CA VAL A 72 4.93 -5.48 7.39
C VAL A 72 5.35 -5.71 8.83
N HIS A 73 4.38 -6.00 9.68
CA HIS A 73 4.65 -6.24 11.10
C HIS A 73 5.56 -7.47 11.26
N PRO A 74 6.54 -7.46 12.18
CA PRO A 74 7.49 -8.57 12.39
C PRO A 74 6.87 -9.89 12.87
N ARG A 75 5.54 -9.94 13.02
CA ARG A 75 4.80 -11.17 13.33
C ARG A 75 4.68 -12.08 12.10
N HIS A 76 4.83 -11.52 10.91
CA HIS A 76 4.70 -12.24 9.65
C HIS A 76 6.03 -12.87 9.26
N GLY A 77 5.97 -14.16 8.91
CA GLY A 77 7.16 -14.95 8.59
C GLY A 77 7.62 -14.78 7.15
N ARG A 78 8.80 -15.32 6.83
CA ARG A 78 9.41 -15.26 5.48
C ARG A 78 8.44 -15.68 4.36
N ALA A 79 7.67 -16.75 4.56
CA ALA A 79 6.76 -17.25 3.53
C ALA A 79 5.68 -16.23 3.16
N GLU A 80 5.09 -15.57 4.15
CA GLU A 80 4.08 -14.54 3.95
C GLU A 80 4.66 -13.30 3.25
N VAL A 81 5.87 -12.90 3.62
CA VAL A 81 6.58 -11.79 2.96
C VAL A 81 6.87 -12.10 1.48
N LEU A 82 7.31 -13.32 1.17
CA LEU A 82 7.57 -13.73 -0.22
C LEU A 82 6.30 -13.75 -1.06
N LEU A 83 5.18 -14.23 -0.49
CA LEU A 83 3.88 -14.21 -1.16
C LEU A 83 3.39 -12.78 -1.40
N ALA A 84 3.59 -11.88 -0.44
CA ALA A 84 3.25 -10.47 -0.61
C ALA A 84 4.06 -9.80 -1.73
N VAL A 85 5.38 -10.08 -1.80
CA VAL A 85 6.20 -9.59 -2.91
C VAL A 85 5.69 -10.11 -4.25
N GLN A 86 5.38 -11.41 -4.35
CA GLN A 86 4.83 -11.97 -5.59
C GLN A 86 3.48 -11.32 -5.96
N TYR A 87 2.60 -11.14 -4.98
CA TYR A 87 1.29 -10.51 -5.17
C TYR A 87 1.40 -9.08 -5.75
N LEU A 88 2.39 -8.31 -5.29
CA LEU A 88 2.69 -6.97 -5.79
C LEU A 88 3.27 -7.00 -7.21
N LEU A 89 4.22 -7.90 -7.48
CA LEU A 89 4.81 -8.05 -8.82
C LEU A 89 3.75 -8.41 -9.87
N ASP A 90 2.79 -9.26 -9.52
CA ASP A 90 1.67 -9.64 -10.39
C ASP A 90 0.74 -8.45 -10.72
N ARG A 91 0.87 -7.34 -10.00
CA ARG A 91 0.12 -6.07 -10.18
C ARG A 91 0.99 -4.93 -10.71
N GLY A 92 2.20 -5.21 -11.17
CA GLY A 92 3.04 -4.23 -11.84
C GLY A 92 3.85 -3.31 -10.92
N PHE A 93 4.08 -3.72 -9.68
CA PHE A 93 5.06 -3.06 -8.80
C PHE A 93 6.51 -3.41 -9.12
#